data_AF-A0A4Q7M012-F1
#
_entry.id   AF-A0A4Q7M012-F1
#
_cell.length_a   1.000
_cell.length_b   1.000
_cell.length_c   1.000
_cell.angle_alpha   90.00
_cell.angle_beta   90.00
_cell.angle_gamma   90.00
#
_symmetry.space_group_name_H-M   'P 1'
#
loop_
_entity.id
_entity.type
_entity.pdbx_description
1 polymer ?
#
loop_
_entity_poly.entity_id
_entity_poly.type
_entity_poly.pdbx_seq_one_letter_code
_entity_poly.pdbx_strand_id
1 'polypeptide(L)'
;MARTLSRSQVLAWSDRWSFTDRQLIEAAIDALSESDFYEPNSAGYIGARVDGRVAMYIAPGYIFWNAAQWLDAIDPALLTGEIVTDGNGRFYALSNFQDRSSGTPDLAEIRAPCPNCFTVPSETGACFCD
;
A
#
# COMPACT_ATOMS: atom_id res chain seq x y z
N MET A 1 -6.48 18.54 -6.95
CA MET A 1 -5.08 18.69 -7.40
C MET A 1 -4.24 17.85 -6.46
N ALA A 2 -3.23 17.13 -6.98
CA ALA A 2 -2.32 16.39 -6.11
C ALA A 2 -1.58 17.34 -5.17
N ARG A 3 -1.41 16.94 -3.91
CA ARG A 3 -0.71 17.70 -2.88
C ARG A 3 0.76 17.30 -2.89
N THR A 4 1.66 18.27 -3.00
CA THR A 4 3.10 18.03 -2.84
C THR A 4 3.43 17.80 -1.36
N LEU A 5 4.28 16.81 -1.08
CA LEU A 5 4.72 16.46 0.27
C LEU A 5 6.22 16.66 0.43
N SER A 6 6.64 17.12 1.62
CA SER A 6 8.03 17.02 2.06
C SER A 6 8.34 15.61 2.56
N ARG A 7 9.62 15.24 2.62
CA ARG A 7 10.08 13.98 3.25
C ARG A 7 9.48 13.76 4.64
N SER A 8 9.49 14.78 5.49
CA SER A 8 8.92 14.69 6.84
C SER A 8 7.41 14.44 6.83
N GLN A 9 6.69 14.99 5.86
CA GLN A 9 5.26 14.72 5.68
C GLN A 9 5.02 13.30 5.17
N VAL A 10 5.89 12.77 4.30
CA VAL A 10 5.82 11.37 3.87
C VAL A 10 5.97 10.45 5.07
N LEU A 11 7.01 10.60 5.88
CA LEU A 11 7.27 9.73 7.05
C LEU A 11 6.19 9.82 8.15
N ALA A 12 5.46 10.94 8.20
CA ALA A 12 4.34 11.17 9.10
C ALA A 12 2.96 10.86 8.49
N TRP A 13 2.90 10.37 7.25
CA TRP A 13 1.65 10.24 6.51
C TRP A 13 0.71 9.19 7.11
N SER A 14 1.26 8.10 7.65
CA SER A 14 0.50 7.04 8.32
C SER A 14 1.01 6.83 9.75
N ASP A 15 0.08 6.94 10.70
CA ASP A 15 0.29 6.66 12.11
C ASP A 15 0.43 5.15 12.38
N ARG A 16 -0.14 4.31 11.51
CA ARG A 16 -0.12 2.84 11.59
C ARG A 16 1.22 2.21 11.25
N TRP A 17 2.16 2.96 10.69
CA TRP A 17 3.49 2.43 10.40
C TRP A 17 4.27 2.18 11.68
N SER A 18 4.83 0.97 11.78
CA SER A 18 5.76 0.61 12.84
C SER A 18 7.07 1.40 12.71
N PHE A 19 7.92 1.31 13.72
CA PHE A 19 9.26 1.90 13.66
C PHE A 19 10.08 1.31 12.49
N THR A 20 10.03 -0.01 12.29
CA THR A 20 10.75 -0.70 11.20
C THR A 20 10.18 -0.34 9.83
N ASP A 21 8.87 -0.18 9.69
CA ASP A 21 8.28 0.29 8.42
C ASP A 21 8.79 1.69 8.07
N ARG A 22 8.85 2.59 9.06
CA ARG A 22 9.38 3.94 8.84
C ARG A 22 10.85 3.92 8.43
N GLN A 23 11.67 3.06 9.04
CA GLN A 23 13.07 2.90 8.64
C GLN A 23 13.20 2.39 7.21
N LEU A 24 12.38 1.42 6.80
CA LEU A 24 12.38 0.92 5.43
C LEU A 24 11.92 1.99 4.44
N ILE A 25 10.84 2.72 4.75
CA ILE A 25 10.35 3.82 3.91
C ILE A 25 11.40 4.91 3.80
N GLU A 26 12.09 5.25 4.89
CA GLU A 26 13.17 6.22 4.90
C GLU A 26 14.33 5.77 3.99
N ALA A 27 14.78 4.53 4.12
CA ALA A 27 15.82 3.96 3.26
C ALA A 27 15.38 3.91 1.78
N ALA A 28 14.12 3.58 1.51
CA ALA A 28 13.56 3.57 0.17
C ALA A 28 13.48 4.96 -0.46
N ILE A 29 13.25 5.99 0.36
CA ILE A 29 13.32 7.40 -0.05
C ILE A 29 14.78 7.81 -0.31
N ASP A 30 15.72 7.44 0.57
CA ASP A 30 17.14 7.74 0.42
C ASP A 30 17.77 7.09 -0.82
N ALA A 31 17.23 5.94 -1.23
CA ALA A 31 17.62 5.29 -2.49
C ALA A 31 17.26 6.14 -3.74
N LEU A 32 16.39 7.13 -3.61
CA LEU A 32 16.01 8.05 -4.68
C LEU A 32 16.85 9.33 -4.57
N SER A 33 17.84 9.48 -5.46
CA SER A 33 18.82 10.56 -5.43
C SER A 33 18.23 11.99 -5.47
N GLU A 34 17.16 12.22 -6.23
CA GLU A 34 16.45 13.49 -6.32
C GLU A 34 14.97 13.21 -6.55
N SER A 35 14.18 13.15 -5.48
CA SER A 35 12.76 12.80 -5.56
C SER A 35 11.79 13.90 -5.14
N ASP A 36 10.71 14.05 -5.90
CA ASP A 36 9.52 14.78 -5.48
C ASP A 36 8.42 13.82 -5.02
N PHE A 37 7.70 14.22 -3.98
CA PHE A 37 6.61 13.42 -3.42
C PHE A 37 5.28 14.12 -3.63
N TYR A 38 4.27 13.34 -4.01
CA TYR A 38 2.91 13.83 -4.16
C TYR A 38 1.89 12.84 -3.62
N GLU A 39 0.81 13.37 -3.09
CA GLU A 39 -0.39 12.66 -2.69
C GLU A 39 -1.51 12.98 -3.70
N PRO A 40 -2.09 11.98 -4.39
CA PRO A 40 -3.22 12.19 -5.28
C PRO A 40 -4.49 12.53 -4.47
N ASN A 41 -5.52 13.04 -5.13
CA ASN A 41 -6.80 13.38 -4.47
C ASN A 41 -7.46 12.19 -3.73
N SER A 42 -7.17 10.96 -4.15
CA SER A 42 -7.70 9.75 -3.50
C SER A 42 -7.08 9.49 -2.13
N ALA A 43 -5.94 10.12 -1.80
CA ALA A 43 -5.16 9.89 -0.60
C ALA A 43 -4.87 8.39 -0.33
N GLY A 44 -4.82 7.58 -1.39
CA GLY A 44 -4.62 6.13 -1.28
C GLY A 44 -3.15 5.71 -1.23
N TYR A 45 -2.24 6.60 -1.65
CA TYR A 45 -0.80 6.36 -1.70
C TYR A 45 -0.03 7.69 -1.80
N ILE A 46 1.27 7.65 -1.56
CA ILE A 46 2.22 8.70 -1.92
C ILE A 46 3.02 8.22 -3.12
N GLY A 47 3.06 9.01 -4.19
CA GLY A 47 3.94 8.76 -5.31
C GLY A 47 5.27 9.50 -5.12
N ALA A 48 6.38 8.82 -5.37
CA ALA A 48 7.71 9.41 -5.45
C ALA A 48 8.16 9.42 -6.91
N ARG A 49 8.59 10.57 -7.41
CA ARG A 49 9.08 10.73 -8.78
C ARG A 49 10.57 11.06 -8.78
N VAL A 50 11.28 10.54 -9.78
CA VAL A 50 12.65 10.91 -10.12
C VAL A 50 12.63 11.36 -11.57
N ASP A 51 13.19 12.53 -11.87
CA ASP A 51 13.16 13.15 -13.20
C ASP A 51 11.74 13.24 -13.81
N GLY A 52 10.75 13.53 -12.98
CA GLY A 52 9.34 13.65 -13.39
C GLY A 52 8.63 12.32 -13.69
N ARG A 53 9.31 11.17 -13.54
CA ARG A 53 8.71 9.84 -13.72
C ARG A 53 8.51 9.16 -12.37
N VAL A 54 7.40 8.43 -12.22
CA VAL A 54 7.15 7.74 -10.95
C VAL A 54 8.15 6.60 -10.78
N ALA A 55 8.91 6.64 -9.70
CA ALA A 55 9.88 5.62 -9.33
C ALA A 55 9.29 4.62 -8.33
N MET A 56 8.48 5.12 -7.39
CA MET A 56 7.96 4.36 -6.26
C MET A 56 6.57 4.86 -5.85
N TYR A 57 5.76 3.95 -5.32
CA TYR A 57 4.53 4.24 -4.60
C TYR A 57 4.62 3.74 -3.16
N ILE A 58 4.22 4.56 -2.21
CA ILE A 58 4.12 4.21 -0.79
C ILE A 58 2.63 4.21 -0.45
N ALA A 59 2.07 3.02 -0.27
CA ALA A 59 0.71 2.84 0.23
C ALA A 59 0.74 2.61 1.75
N PRO A 60 -0.40 2.70 2.45
CA PRO A 60 -0.42 2.53 3.89
C PRO A 60 0.12 1.17 4.33
N GLY A 61 -0.04 0.13 3.51
CA GLY A 61 0.37 -1.25 3.82
C GLY A 61 1.49 -1.81 2.96
N TYR A 62 2.04 -1.07 1.98
CA TYR A 62 3.07 -1.62 1.11
C TYR A 62 3.88 -0.55 0.40
N ILE A 63 5.05 -0.94 -0.11
CA ILE A 63 5.86 -0.14 -1.03
C ILE A 63 5.90 -0.86 -2.38
N PHE A 64 5.80 -0.11 -3.46
CA PHE A 64 5.91 -0.61 -4.82
C PHE A 64 6.97 0.17 -5.59
N TRP A 65 7.89 -0.52 -6.24
CA TRP A 65 8.93 0.05 -7.09
C TRP A 65 8.69 -0.30 -8.55
N ASN A 66 8.70 0.72 -9.42
CA ASN A 66 8.56 0.53 -10.87
C ASN A 66 9.84 -0.04 -11.52
N ALA A 67 11.00 0.06 -10.84
CA ALA A 67 12.29 -0.40 -11.35
C ALA A 67 13.12 -1.07 -10.27
N ALA A 68 13.86 -2.12 -10.65
CA ALA A 68 14.71 -2.93 -9.75
C ALA A 68 15.75 -2.09 -9.01
N GLN A 69 16.38 -1.16 -9.74
CA GLN A 69 17.54 -0.40 -9.27
C GLN A 69 17.29 0.35 -7.95
N TRP A 70 16.05 0.76 -7.69
CA TRP A 70 15.69 1.49 -6.47
C TRP A 70 15.53 0.56 -5.28
N LEU A 71 15.11 -0.67 -5.51
CA LEU A 71 15.06 -1.71 -4.49
C LEU A 71 16.46 -2.26 -4.19
N ASP A 72 17.27 -2.46 -5.24
CA ASP A 72 18.63 -3.00 -5.13
C ASP A 72 19.59 -2.06 -4.35
N ALA A 73 19.22 -0.78 -4.23
CA ALA A 73 19.97 0.22 -3.45
C ALA A 73 19.60 0.23 -1.95
N ILE A 74 18.59 -0.54 -1.53
CA ILE A 74 18.17 -0.65 -0.13
C ILE A 74 18.99 -1.74 0.56
N ASP A 75 19.37 -1.51 1.83
CA ASP A 75 20.02 -2.53 2.66
C ASP A 75 19.12 -3.78 2.79
N PRO A 76 19.57 -4.96 2.33
CA PRO A 76 18.81 -6.21 2.46
C PRO A 76 18.39 -6.55 3.90
N ALA A 77 19.13 -6.06 4.91
CA ALA A 77 18.78 -6.28 6.31
C ALA A 77 17.44 -5.62 6.72
N LEU A 78 16.99 -4.60 5.98
CA LEU A 78 15.68 -3.95 6.20
C LEU A 78 14.54 -4.68 5.50
N LEU A 79 14.85 -5.59 4.56
CA LEU A 79 13.90 -6.36 3.77
C LEU A 79 13.71 -7.75 4.38
N THR A 80 13.00 -7.81 5.51
CA THR A 80 12.77 -9.05 6.26
C THR A 80 11.61 -9.90 5.70
N GLY A 81 10.76 -9.31 4.87
CA GLY A 81 9.63 -9.95 4.20
C GLY A 81 9.93 -10.37 2.76
N GLU A 82 8.93 -10.99 2.13
CA GLU A 82 9.00 -11.40 0.73
C GLU A 82 8.82 -10.20 -0.22
N ILE A 83 9.64 -10.14 -1.26
CA ILE A 83 9.46 -9.22 -2.39
C ILE A 83 8.67 -9.95 -3.46
N VAL A 84 7.44 -9.48 -3.71
CA VAL A 84 6.59 -10.01 -4.78
C VAL A 84 6.92 -9.25 -6.06
N THR A 85 7.20 -9.97 -7.14
CA THR A 85 7.39 -9.35 -8.46
C THR A 85 6.14 -9.56 -9.29
N ASP A 86 5.50 -8.46 -9.71
CA ASP A 86 4.47 -8.49 -10.74
C ASP A 86 5.05 -7.90 -12.05
N GLY A 87 4.42 -8.16 -13.19
CA GLY A 87 4.94 -7.70 -14.48
C GLY A 87 5.11 -6.17 -14.60
N ASN A 88 4.63 -5.39 -13.63
CA ASN A 88 4.70 -3.93 -13.61
C ASN A 88 5.73 -3.40 -12.60
N GLY A 89 6.30 -4.24 -11.73
CA GLY A 89 7.26 -3.81 -10.72
C GLY A 89 7.49 -4.81 -9.60
N ARG A 90 7.99 -4.29 -8.48
CA ARG A 90 8.25 -5.08 -7.28
C ARG A 90 7.49 -4.48 -6.10
N PHE A 91 6.93 -5.35 -5.29
CA PHE A 91 6.09 -5.03 -4.16
C PHE A 91 6.72 -5.60 -2.89
N TYR A 92 6.65 -4.84 -1.80
CA TYR A 92 7.00 -5.30 -0.46
C TYR A 92 5.88 -4.92 0.52
N ALA A 93 5.35 -5.91 1.22
CA ALA A 93 4.32 -5.71 2.24
C ALA A 93 4.93 -5.09 3.52
N LEU A 94 4.34 -3.99 3.99
CA LEU A 94 4.66 -3.43 5.30
C LEU A 94 3.98 -4.25 6.41
N SER A 95 4.37 -4.03 7.66
CA SER A 95 3.88 -4.82 8.79
C SER A 95 2.36 -4.77 9.00
N ASN A 96 1.71 -3.72 8.51
CA ASN A 96 0.26 -3.51 8.58
C ASN A 96 -0.47 -3.86 7.27
N PHE A 97 0.19 -4.55 6.34
CA PHE A 97 -0.45 -4.99 5.10
C PHE A 97 -1.65 -5.88 5.39
N GLN A 98 -2.76 -5.63 4.69
CA GLN A 98 -3.95 -6.45 4.72
C GLN A 98 -4.20 -6.97 3.31
N ASP A 99 -3.96 -8.26 3.13
CA ASP A 99 -4.29 -8.91 1.88
C ASP A 99 -5.81 -9.01 1.75
N ARG A 100 -6.36 -8.46 0.66
CA ARG A 100 -7.79 -8.54 0.35
C ARG A 100 -8.21 -9.93 -0.13
N SER A 101 -7.26 -10.81 -0.45
CA SER A 101 -7.51 -12.15 -0.98
C SER A 101 -7.70 -13.23 0.10
N SER A 102 -7.33 -12.95 1.35
CA SER A 102 -7.40 -13.91 2.46
C SER A 102 -8.52 -13.64 3.47
N GLY A 103 -9.43 -12.74 3.14
CA GLY A 103 -10.71 -12.64 3.84
C GLY A 103 -11.63 -13.78 3.38
N THR A 104 -11.60 -14.93 4.06
CA THR A 104 -12.89 -15.57 4.34
C THR A 104 -13.77 -14.46 4.93
N PRO A 105 -14.89 -14.08 4.29
CA PRO A 105 -15.72 -13.02 4.83
C PRO A 105 -16.02 -13.36 6.28
N ASP A 106 -15.79 -12.40 7.17
CA ASP A 106 -16.11 -12.57 8.57
C ASP A 106 -17.57 -13.06 8.64
N LEU A 107 -17.89 -14.02 9.52
CA LEU A 107 -19.26 -14.49 9.69
C LEU A 107 -20.22 -13.32 9.99
N ALA A 108 -19.70 -12.21 10.52
CA ALA A 108 -20.43 -10.95 10.65
C ALA A 108 -20.75 -10.26 9.30
N GLU A 109 -19.85 -10.33 8.32
CA GLU A 109 -20.01 -9.80 6.96
C GLU A 109 -20.94 -10.68 6.11
N ILE A 110 -20.86 -12.02 6.26
CA ILE A 110 -21.84 -12.97 5.66
C ILE A 110 -23.24 -12.72 6.21
N ARG A 111 -23.35 -12.28 7.47
CA ARG A 111 -24.63 -12.00 8.14
C ARG A 111 -25.12 -10.56 7.98
N ALA A 112 -24.37 -9.70 7.28
CA ALA A 112 -24.81 -8.33 7.04
C ALA A 112 -26.10 -8.36 6.19
N PRO A 113 -27.16 -7.61 6.57
CA PRO A 113 -28.37 -7.55 5.78
C PRO A 113 -28.06 -7.11 4.34
N CYS A 114 -28.58 -7.83 3.35
CA CYS A 114 -28.42 -7.46 1.96
C CYS A 114 -28.90 -6.01 1.74
N PRO A 115 -28.11 -5.11 1.13
CA PRO A 115 -28.49 -3.70 0.99
C PRO A 115 -29.70 -3.49 0.06
N ASN A 116 -30.09 -4.51 -0.71
CA ASN A 116 -31.21 -4.43 -1.64
C ASN A 116 -32.54 -4.93 -1.06
N CYS A 117 -32.52 -5.96 -0.20
CA CYS A 117 -33.75 -6.54 0.37
C CYS A 117 -33.76 -6.66 1.91
N PHE A 118 -32.72 -6.19 2.60
CA PHE A 118 -32.57 -6.20 4.06
C PHE A 118 -32.73 -7.58 4.72
N THR A 119 -32.61 -8.66 3.94
CA THR A 119 -32.59 -10.05 4.42
C THR A 119 -31.15 -10.51 4.63
N VAL A 120 -30.93 -11.41 5.58
CA VAL A 120 -29.60 -12.01 5.80
C VAL A 120 -29.27 -12.93 4.61
N PRO A 121 -28.15 -12.70 3.89
CA PRO A 121 -27.74 -13.56 2.79
C PRO A 121 -27.55 -15.01 3.26
N SER A 122 -27.73 -15.97 2.35
CA SER A 122 -27.34 -17.36 2.61
C SER A 122 -25.81 -17.46 2.75
N GLU A 123 -25.30 -18.59 3.26
CA GLU A 123 -23.85 -18.83 3.49
C GLU A 123 -22.94 -18.58 2.28
N THR A 124 -23.52 -18.44 1.08
CA THR A 124 -22.83 -18.12 -0.17
C THR A 124 -22.48 -16.63 -0.33
N GLY A 125 -23.02 -15.73 0.50
CA GLY A 125 -22.80 -14.28 0.39
C GLY A 125 -23.52 -13.60 -0.79
N ALA A 126 -24.33 -14.34 -1.56
CA ALA A 126 -25.12 -13.78 -2.64
C ALA A 126 -26.51 -13.30 -2.15
N CYS A 127 -26.93 -12.11 -2.60
CA CYS A 127 -28.28 -11.60 -2.41
C CYS A 127 -29.24 -12.25 -3.41
N PHE A 128 -30.15 -13.12 -2.94
CA PHE A 128 -31.28 -13.60 -3.73
C PHE A 128 -32.53 -12.82 -3.31
N CYS A 129 -32.69 -11.63 -3.88
CA CYS A 129 -33.92 -10.85 -3.74
C CYS A 129 -34.80 -11.21 -4.95
N ASP A 130 -35.82 -12.04 -4.76
CA ASP A 130 -36.91 -12.21 -5.75
C ASP A 130 -37.81 -10.96 -5.79
#